data_AF-A0A835YGM4-F1
#
_entry.id   AF-A0A835YGM4-F1
#
_cell.length_a   1.000
_cell.length_b   1.000
_cell.length_c   1.000
_cell.angle_alpha   90.00
_cell.angle_beta   90.00
_cell.angle_gamma   90.00
#
_symmetry.space_group_name_H-M   'P 1'
#
loop_
_entity.id
_entity.type
_entity.pdbx_description
1 polymer ?
#
loop_
_entity_poly.entity_id
_entity_poly.type
_entity_poly.pdbx_seq_one_letter_code
_entity_poly.pdbx_strand_id
1 'polypeptide(L)'
;MLQPERALAAVRVVTAAAAAAPEEHLHVGQKIAMYCRTTGNLPDWLTIALISAMPVVELRGGIPVGLWMGLPIAKVFGLCVAGNMVPIPLILLALRSSAVQNVLKPFLDRARSKAKEFGDAEKQAVALLLFVGIPLPGTGAWTGAMIASILGMPVAKSLAAIFAGVVSAGAIMTALTLAGKAGAIAATAVLAIFCVTSITAKNNKAAGQAPPPPAE
;
A
#
# COMPACT_ATOMS: atom_id res chain seq x y z
N MET A 1 -19.90 -12.81 56.52
CA MET A 1 -19.15 -13.95 55.93
C MET A 1 -19.47 -14.04 54.45
N LEU A 2 -18.54 -13.65 53.56
CA LEU A 2 -18.70 -13.89 52.12
C LEU A 2 -18.57 -15.40 51.87
N GLN A 3 -19.58 -16.01 51.24
CA GLN A 3 -19.61 -17.44 50.97
C GLN A 3 -18.53 -17.80 49.92
N PRO A 4 -17.61 -18.76 50.21
CA PRO A 4 -16.47 -19.11 49.35
C PRO A 4 -16.89 -19.61 47.95
N GLU A 5 -18.08 -20.21 47.85
CA GLU A 5 -18.72 -20.65 46.60
C GLU A 5 -18.90 -19.50 45.58
N ARG A 6 -19.27 -18.30 46.04
CA ARG A 6 -19.47 -17.13 45.18
C ARG A 6 -18.16 -16.55 44.67
N ALA A 7 -17.10 -16.60 45.48
CA ALA A 7 -15.76 -16.19 45.08
C ALA A 7 -15.20 -17.15 44.03
N LEU A 8 -15.38 -18.46 44.21
CA LEU A 8 -14.94 -19.46 43.25
C LEU A 8 -15.71 -19.36 41.91
N ALA A 9 -17.01 -19.09 41.96
CA ALA A 9 -17.83 -18.85 40.78
C ALA A 9 -17.39 -17.57 40.03
N ALA A 10 -17.12 -16.47 40.74
CA ALA A 10 -16.62 -15.24 40.15
C ALA A 10 -15.24 -15.44 39.50
N VAL A 11 -14.32 -16.14 40.18
CA VAL A 11 -13.00 -16.47 39.61
C VAL A 11 -13.16 -17.35 38.38
N ARG A 12 -14.03 -18.36 38.40
CA ARG A 12 -14.31 -19.22 37.24
C ARG A 12 -14.89 -18.46 36.05
N VAL A 13 -15.81 -17.54 36.30
CA VAL A 13 -16.40 -16.66 35.27
C VAL A 13 -15.33 -15.72 34.69
N VAL A 14 -14.45 -15.16 35.52
CA VAL A 14 -13.34 -14.31 35.07
C VAL A 14 -12.31 -15.11 34.27
N THR A 15 -11.95 -16.33 34.70
CA THR A 15 -11.03 -17.20 33.97
C THR A 15 -11.64 -17.74 32.67
N ALA A 16 -12.94 -18.02 32.64
CA ALA A 16 -13.65 -18.46 31.43
C ALA A 16 -13.81 -17.31 30.43
N ALA A 17 -14.07 -16.09 30.91
CA ALA A 17 -14.10 -14.89 30.07
C ALA A 17 -12.72 -14.55 29.50
N ALA A 18 -11.65 -14.74 30.27
CA ALA A 18 -10.28 -14.59 29.78
C ALA A 18 -9.88 -15.65 28.75
N ALA A 19 -10.39 -16.88 28.88
CA ALA A 19 -10.16 -17.98 27.95
C ALA A 19 -11.02 -17.91 26.67
N ALA A 20 -12.08 -17.10 26.67
CA ALA A 20 -13.02 -16.94 25.55
C ALA A 20 -12.73 -15.72 24.66
N ALA A 21 -11.65 -14.98 24.93
CA ALA A 21 -11.20 -13.94 23.99
C ALA A 21 -10.78 -14.64 22.68
N PRO A 22 -11.44 -14.36 21.54
CA PRO A 22 -11.06 -14.98 20.27
C PRO A 22 -9.60 -14.63 20.00
N GLU A 23 -8.78 -15.61 19.58
CA GLU A 23 -7.40 -15.33 19.16
C GLU A 23 -7.44 -14.22 18.11
N GLU A 24 -7.02 -13.02 18.49
CA GLU A 24 -6.98 -11.89 17.59
C GLU A 24 -5.86 -12.16 16.59
N HIS A 25 -6.22 -12.70 15.42
CA HIS A 25 -5.27 -12.94 14.35
C HIS A 25 -4.66 -11.61 13.88
N LEU A 26 -3.48 -11.32 14.41
CA LEU A 26 -2.72 -10.12 14.07
C LEU A 26 -2.25 -10.20 12.62
N HIS A 27 -2.48 -9.12 11.88
CA HIS A 27 -1.97 -8.96 10.53
C HIS A 27 -0.45 -8.73 10.55
N VAL A 28 0.21 -8.94 9.41
CA VAL A 28 1.69 -8.86 9.28
C VAL A 28 2.25 -7.56 9.86
N GLY A 29 1.65 -6.40 9.57
CA GLY A 29 2.09 -5.11 10.10
C GLY A 29 2.00 -5.01 11.63
N GLN A 30 0.95 -5.57 12.24
CA GLN A 30 0.78 -5.59 13.70
C GLN A 30 1.81 -6.53 14.36
N LYS A 31 2.11 -7.67 13.74
CA LYS A 31 3.17 -8.59 14.20
C LYS A 31 4.54 -7.90 14.18
N ILE A 32 4.85 -7.17 13.10
CA ILE A 32 6.10 -6.39 13.00
C ILE A 32 6.12 -5.30 14.09
N ALA A 33 5.03 -4.57 14.27
CA ALA A 33 4.95 -3.54 15.31
C ALA A 33 5.18 -4.08 16.71
N MET A 34 4.55 -5.21 17.04
CA MET A 34 4.75 -5.89 18.33
C MET A 34 6.22 -6.26 18.50
N TYR A 35 6.84 -6.91 17.51
CA TYR A 35 8.26 -7.27 17.58
C TYR A 35 9.17 -6.05 17.78
N CYS A 36 8.95 -4.96 17.05
CA CYS A 36 9.72 -3.73 17.19
C CYS A 36 9.59 -3.10 18.58
N ARG A 37 8.40 -3.13 19.18
CA ARG A 37 8.13 -2.51 20.48
C ARG A 37 8.59 -3.39 21.64
N THR A 38 8.30 -4.69 21.60
CA THR A 38 8.59 -5.60 22.72
C THR A 38 10.03 -6.07 22.72
N THR A 39 10.53 -6.56 21.58
CA THR A 39 11.88 -7.10 21.46
C THR A 39 12.89 -6.00 21.16
N GLY A 40 12.54 -5.09 20.25
CA GLY A 40 13.42 -4.00 19.84
C GLY A 40 13.43 -2.79 20.77
N ASN A 41 12.47 -2.69 21.71
CA ASN A 41 12.26 -1.53 22.58
C ASN A 41 12.23 -0.18 21.80
N LEU A 42 11.69 -0.20 20.59
CA LEU A 42 11.63 0.98 19.73
C LEU A 42 10.43 1.86 20.12
N PRO A 43 10.59 3.20 20.07
CA PRO A 43 9.48 4.11 20.31
C PRO A 43 8.44 4.03 19.17
N ASP A 44 7.17 4.26 19.51
CA ASP A 44 6.04 4.10 18.60
C ASP A 44 6.20 4.87 17.28
N TRP A 45 6.75 6.09 17.33
CA TRP A 45 6.97 6.91 16.14
C TRP A 45 7.95 6.28 15.15
N LEU A 46 8.98 5.61 15.66
CA LEU A 46 10.01 4.95 14.86
C LEU A 46 9.48 3.63 14.31
N THR A 47 8.71 2.89 15.10
CA THR A 47 8.07 1.65 14.67
C THR A 47 7.22 1.87 13.42
N ILE A 48 6.31 2.85 13.44
CA ILE A 48 5.43 3.10 12.28
C ILE A 48 6.19 3.66 11.07
N ALA A 49 7.22 4.49 11.30
CA ALA A 49 8.07 5.00 10.23
C ALA A 49 8.85 3.88 9.53
N LEU A 50 9.40 2.93 10.30
CA LEU A 50 10.11 1.76 9.76
C LEU A 50 9.19 0.82 9.00
N ILE A 51 8.00 0.52 9.56
CA ILE A 51 6.98 -0.27 8.86
C ILE A 51 6.64 0.40 7.52
N SER A 52 6.46 1.72 7.54
CA SER A 52 6.18 2.51 6.34
C SER A 52 7.33 2.54 5.33
N ALA A 53 8.57 2.37 5.78
CA ALA A 53 9.74 2.31 4.92
C ALA A 53 9.90 0.94 4.22
N MET A 54 9.28 -0.14 4.71
CA MET A 54 9.47 -1.49 4.15
C MET A 54 8.81 -1.66 2.77
N PRO A 55 9.41 -2.40 1.82
CA PRO A 55 8.95 -2.53 0.42
C PRO A 55 7.57 -3.14 0.21
N VAL A 56 7.13 -4.04 1.09
CA VAL A 56 5.88 -4.79 0.93
C VAL A 56 4.75 -4.16 1.74
N VAL A 57 5.09 -3.67 2.93
CA VAL A 57 4.11 -3.12 3.86
C VAL A 57 3.84 -1.65 3.54
N GLU A 58 4.91 -0.88 3.38
CA GLU A 58 4.89 0.56 3.07
C GLU A 58 3.90 1.36 3.95
N LEU A 59 3.59 2.58 3.52
CA LEU A 59 2.56 3.41 4.15
C LEU A 59 1.19 2.71 4.25
N ARG A 60 0.89 1.75 3.37
CA ARG A 60 -0.38 1.01 3.38
C ARG A 60 -0.56 0.15 4.63
N GLY A 61 0.51 -0.42 5.17
CA GLY A 61 0.45 -1.07 6.48
C GLY A 61 0.77 -0.13 7.62
N GLY A 62 1.64 0.87 7.41
CA GLY A 62 2.02 1.84 8.44
C GLY A 62 0.83 2.61 9.02
N ILE A 63 -0.07 3.11 8.17
CA ILE A 63 -1.24 3.88 8.63
C ILE A 63 -2.22 3.04 9.45
N PRO A 64 -2.74 1.90 8.95
CA PRO A 64 -3.63 1.05 9.74
C PRO A 64 -3.00 0.60 11.07
N VAL A 65 -1.72 0.25 11.06
CA VAL A 65 -1.00 -0.15 12.28
C VAL A 65 -0.88 1.00 13.27
N GLY A 66 -0.51 2.20 12.83
CA GLY A 66 -0.39 3.36 13.71
C GLY A 66 -1.73 3.77 14.33
N LEU A 67 -2.82 3.67 13.56
CA LEU A 67 -4.17 3.93 14.09
C LEU A 67 -4.63 2.81 15.03
N TRP A 68 -4.31 1.55 14.75
CA TRP A 68 -4.55 0.42 15.67
C TRP A 68 -3.78 0.57 16.99
N MET A 69 -2.57 1.13 16.95
CA MET A 69 -1.78 1.49 18.15
C MET A 69 -2.39 2.66 18.95
N GLY A 70 -3.47 3.29 18.48
CA GLY A 70 -4.11 4.42 19.14
C GLY A 70 -3.37 5.75 19.00
N LEU A 71 -2.45 5.87 18.04
CA LEU A 71 -1.68 7.10 17.84
C LEU A 71 -2.53 8.19 17.15
N PRO A 72 -2.26 9.49 17.42
CA PRO A 72 -2.97 10.58 16.76
C PRO A 72 -2.82 10.55 15.23
N ILE A 73 -3.94 10.69 14.51
CA ILE A 73 -4.00 10.56 13.04
C ILE A 73 -2.96 11.42 12.33
N ALA A 74 -2.84 12.71 12.70
CA ALA A 74 -1.88 13.62 12.08
C ALA A 74 -0.42 13.16 12.24
N LYS A 75 -0.08 12.59 13.41
CA LYS A 75 1.26 12.04 13.66
C LYS A 75 1.48 10.78 12.82
N VAL A 76 0.52 9.87 12.79
CA VAL A 76 0.59 8.65 11.98
C VAL A 76 0.79 8.98 10.51
N PHE A 77 -0.03 9.88 9.98
CA PHE A 77 0.06 10.32 8.59
C PHE A 77 1.44 10.90 8.27
N GLY A 78 1.89 11.89 9.03
CA GLY A 78 3.17 12.56 8.79
C GLY A 78 4.36 11.61 8.89
N LEU A 79 4.40 10.76 9.91
CA LEU A 79 5.49 9.80 10.13
C LEU A 79 5.49 8.70 9.08
N CYS A 80 4.33 8.21 8.65
CA CYS A 80 4.26 7.20 7.59
C CYS A 80 4.69 7.79 6.25
N VAL A 81 4.25 9.00 5.90
CA VAL A 81 4.68 9.68 4.66
C VAL A 81 6.19 9.90 4.68
N ALA A 82 6.73 10.45 5.78
CA ALA A 82 8.17 10.67 5.92
C ALA A 82 8.96 9.36 5.84
N GLY A 83 8.57 8.34 6.62
CA GLY A 83 9.21 7.03 6.63
C GLY A 83 9.17 6.33 5.27
N ASN A 84 8.06 6.44 4.54
CA ASN A 84 7.93 5.85 3.20
C ASN A 84 8.82 6.55 2.17
N MET A 85 9.06 7.86 2.33
CA MET A 85 9.92 8.63 1.42
C MET A 85 11.41 8.43 1.66
N VAL A 86 11.85 8.09 2.88
CA VAL A 86 13.28 7.87 3.20
C VAL A 86 13.99 6.92 2.23
N PRO A 87 13.47 5.71 1.91
CA PRO A 87 14.15 4.79 1.00
C PRO A 87 14.12 5.25 -0.47
N ILE A 88 13.19 6.14 -0.86
CA ILE A 88 12.91 6.42 -2.28
C ILE A 88 14.06 7.13 -3.00
N PRO A 89 14.67 8.22 -2.47
CA PRO A 89 15.86 8.80 -3.08
C PRO A 89 16.99 7.78 -3.24
N LEU A 90 17.20 6.93 -2.23
CA LEU A 90 18.26 5.91 -2.26
C LEU A 90 18.01 4.87 -3.35
N ILE A 91 16.77 4.38 -3.49
CA ILE A 91 16.38 3.43 -4.54
C ILE A 91 16.56 4.05 -5.93
N LEU A 92 16.09 5.28 -6.12
CA LEU A 92 16.22 5.97 -7.41
C LEU A 92 17.68 6.17 -7.83
N LEU A 93 18.57 6.47 -6.88
CA LEU A 93 20.00 6.62 -7.14
C LEU A 93 20.67 5.26 -7.39
N ALA A 94 20.38 4.26 -6.55
CA ALA A 94 20.95 2.92 -6.66
C ALA A 94 20.61 2.27 -8.02
N LEU A 95 19.34 2.37 -8.45
CA LEU A 95 18.89 1.81 -9.72
C LEU A 95 19.47 2.52 -10.96
N ARG A 96 20.00 3.74 -10.81
CA ARG A 96 20.67 4.47 -11.90
C ARG A 96 22.17 4.22 -11.94
N SER A 97 22.74 3.60 -10.91
CA SER A 97 24.17 3.28 -10.90
C SER A 97 24.54 2.29 -12.00
N SER A 98 25.72 2.46 -12.58
CA SER A 98 26.23 1.59 -13.66
C SER A 98 26.34 0.14 -13.22
N ALA A 99 26.67 -0.12 -11.95
CA ALA A 99 26.74 -1.46 -11.39
C ALA A 99 25.38 -2.18 -11.48
N VAL A 100 24.30 -1.54 -11.04
CA VAL A 100 22.96 -2.14 -11.06
C VAL A 100 22.41 -2.22 -12.49
N GLN A 101 22.65 -1.19 -13.30
CA GLN A 101 22.24 -1.18 -14.72
C GLN A 101 22.89 -2.32 -15.50
N ASN A 102 24.17 -2.64 -15.24
CA ASN A 102 24.88 -3.72 -15.91
C ASN A 102 24.37 -5.10 -15.48
N VAL A 103 24.08 -5.29 -14.19
CA VAL A 103 23.53 -6.55 -13.66
C VAL A 103 22.12 -6.81 -14.20
N LEU A 104 21.28 -5.78 -14.29
CA LEU A 104 19.88 -5.91 -14.70
C LEU A 104 19.66 -5.64 -16.19
N LYS A 105 20.73 -5.48 -16.99
CA LYS A 105 20.69 -5.05 -18.38
C LYS A 105 19.64 -5.76 -19.25
N PRO A 106 19.57 -7.11 -19.34
CA PRO A 106 18.60 -7.77 -20.22
C PRO A 106 17.14 -7.55 -19.78
N PHE A 107 16.90 -7.38 -18.47
CA PHE A 107 15.56 -7.08 -17.95
C PHE A 107 15.19 -5.62 -18.21
N LEU A 108 16.10 -4.70 -17.91
CA LEU A 108 15.91 -3.26 -18.12
C LEU A 108 15.76 -2.92 -19.61
N ASP A 109 16.53 -3.53 -20.50
CA ASP A 109 16.44 -3.29 -21.94
C ASP A 109 15.08 -3.74 -22.49
N ARG A 110 14.57 -4.90 -22.06
CA ARG A 110 13.23 -5.39 -22.41
C ARG A 110 12.11 -4.52 -21.82
N ALA A 111 12.29 -4.01 -20.60
CA ALA A 111 11.32 -3.12 -19.97
C ALA A 111 11.32 -1.73 -20.66
N ARG A 112 12.50 -1.21 -20.98
CA ARG A 112 12.68 0.06 -21.71
C ARG A 112 12.14 0.00 -23.13
N SER A 113 12.31 -1.12 -23.83
CA SER A 113 11.76 -1.27 -25.19
C SER A 113 10.23 -1.16 -25.20
N LYS A 114 9.56 -1.64 -24.14
CA LYS A 114 8.12 -1.48 -23.93
C LYS A 114 7.73 -0.09 -23.42
N ALA A 115 8.64 0.59 -22.74
CA ALA A 115 8.41 1.93 -22.20
C ALA A 115 8.48 3.06 -23.25
N LYS A 116 9.05 2.80 -24.44
CA LYS A 116 9.22 3.82 -25.51
C LYS A 116 7.92 4.47 -25.98
N GLU A 117 6.77 3.89 -25.65
CA GLU A 117 5.44 4.40 -25.99
C GLU A 117 4.82 5.29 -24.89
N PHE A 118 5.44 5.39 -23.72
CA PHE A 118 4.90 6.13 -22.58
C PHE A 118 5.18 7.64 -22.68
N GLY A 119 4.58 8.31 -23.66
CA GLY A 119 4.38 9.76 -23.72
C GLY A 119 5.58 10.66 -23.36
N ASP A 120 5.27 11.92 -23.04
CA ASP A 120 6.24 12.88 -22.52
C ASP A 120 6.47 12.70 -21.00
N ALA A 121 7.49 13.39 -20.48
CA ALA A 121 7.87 13.29 -19.06
C ALA A 121 6.77 13.78 -18.08
N GLU A 122 5.82 14.60 -18.52
CA GLU A 122 4.71 15.07 -17.67
C GLU A 122 3.63 14.01 -17.55
N LYS A 123 3.25 13.38 -18.66
CA LYS A 123 2.33 12.24 -18.68
C LYS A 123 2.88 11.08 -17.85
N GLN A 124 4.19 10.82 -17.94
CA GLN A 124 4.85 9.82 -17.10
C GLN A 124 4.77 10.17 -15.61
N ALA A 125 4.95 11.45 -15.24
CA ALA A 125 4.84 11.89 -13.86
C ALA A 125 3.41 11.76 -13.31
N VAL A 126 2.40 12.13 -14.10
CA VAL A 126 0.99 11.96 -13.72
C VAL A 126 0.64 10.48 -13.60
N ALA A 127 1.04 9.65 -14.56
CA ALA A 127 0.81 8.21 -14.51
C ALA A 127 1.48 7.57 -13.28
N LEU A 128 2.71 8.00 -12.95
CA LEU A 128 3.43 7.53 -11.77
C LEU A 128 2.75 7.97 -10.47
N LEU A 129 2.31 9.22 -10.38
CA LEU A 129 1.55 9.73 -9.24
C LEU A 129 0.29 8.89 -9.02
N LEU A 130 -0.50 8.67 -10.07
CA LEU A 130 -1.73 7.88 -9.99
C LEU A 130 -1.44 6.43 -9.61
N PHE A 131 -0.40 5.83 -10.20
CA PHE A 131 0.03 4.47 -9.87
C PHE A 131 0.38 4.34 -8.37
N VAL A 132 1.18 5.25 -7.83
CA VAL A 132 1.58 5.25 -6.42
C VAL A 132 0.41 5.62 -5.50
N GLY A 133 -0.45 6.52 -5.96
CA GLY A 133 -1.54 7.12 -5.19
C GLY A 133 -2.75 6.24 -4.96
N ILE A 134 -2.96 5.23 -5.81
CA ILE A 134 -4.01 4.23 -5.58
C ILE A 134 -3.41 3.13 -4.68
N PRO A 135 -3.92 2.90 -3.46
CA PRO A 135 -3.36 1.93 -2.52
C PRO A 135 -3.80 0.50 -2.86
N LEU A 136 -3.30 -0.04 -3.97
CA LEU A 136 -3.50 -1.43 -4.39
C LEU A 136 -2.29 -2.30 -4.02
N PRO A 137 -2.46 -3.63 -3.89
CA PRO A 137 -1.32 -4.52 -3.73
C PRO A 137 -0.38 -4.43 -4.94
N GLY A 138 0.92 -4.31 -4.69
CA GLY A 138 1.95 -4.21 -5.73
C GLY A 138 2.15 -2.80 -6.31
N THR A 139 1.29 -1.84 -6.00
CA THR A 139 1.53 -0.42 -6.29
C THR A 139 2.17 0.26 -5.09
N GLY A 140 3.09 1.19 -5.34
CA GLY A 140 3.79 1.81 -4.24
C GLY A 140 4.97 2.67 -4.59
N ALA A 141 5.54 3.29 -3.57
CA ALA A 141 6.65 4.19 -3.75
C ALA A 141 7.90 3.39 -4.16
N TRP A 142 8.08 2.21 -3.58
CA TRP A 142 9.13 1.26 -3.96
C TRP A 142 9.00 0.81 -5.42
N THR A 143 7.84 0.31 -5.82
CA THR A 143 7.60 -0.14 -7.20
C THR A 143 7.56 1.04 -8.19
N GLY A 144 7.03 2.18 -7.76
CA GLY A 144 7.06 3.43 -8.51
C GLY A 144 8.47 3.94 -8.78
N ALA A 145 9.39 3.83 -7.81
CA ALA A 145 10.80 4.17 -8.01
C ALA A 145 11.46 3.27 -9.06
N MET A 146 11.14 1.97 -9.07
CA MET A 146 11.59 1.04 -10.10
C MET A 146 11.05 1.42 -11.48
N ILE A 147 9.74 1.69 -11.58
CA ILE A 147 9.09 2.13 -12.83
C ILE A 147 9.74 3.42 -13.33
N ALA A 148 9.93 4.42 -12.47
CA ALA A 148 10.54 5.68 -12.82
C ALA A 148 11.97 5.52 -13.37
N SER A 149 12.75 4.58 -12.82
CA SER A 149 14.09 4.24 -13.31
C SER A 149 14.05 3.56 -14.68
N ILE A 150 13.09 2.67 -14.90
CA ILE A 150 12.87 2.00 -16.20
C ILE A 150 12.50 3.04 -17.26
N LEU A 151 11.58 3.96 -16.94
CA LEU A 151 11.14 5.04 -17.83
C LEU A 151 12.23 6.10 -18.08
N GLY A 152 13.33 6.07 -17.34
CA GLY A 152 14.41 7.06 -17.49
C GLY A 152 14.01 8.47 -17.05
N MET A 153 13.02 8.60 -16.16
CA MET A 153 12.51 9.90 -15.74
C MET A 153 13.56 10.73 -15.00
N PRO A 154 13.52 12.08 -15.03
CA PRO A 154 14.37 12.91 -14.18
C PRO A 154 14.11 12.67 -12.69
N VAL A 155 15.16 12.54 -11.86
CA VAL A 155 15.05 12.20 -10.42
C VAL A 155 14.06 13.12 -9.69
N ALA A 156 14.15 14.43 -9.90
CA ALA A 156 13.28 15.40 -9.26
C ALA A 156 11.79 15.20 -9.63
N LYS A 157 11.50 14.93 -10.90
CA LYS A 157 10.13 14.64 -11.36
C LYS A 157 9.61 13.33 -10.77
N SER A 158 10.45 12.30 -10.71
CA SER A 158 10.11 11.02 -10.07
C SER A 158 9.81 11.20 -8.59
N LEU A 159 10.65 11.93 -7.85
CA LEU A 159 10.44 12.20 -6.42
C LEU A 159 9.16 12.99 -6.17
N ALA A 160 8.89 14.04 -6.95
CA ALA A 160 7.67 14.83 -6.82
C ALA A 160 6.41 14.00 -7.08
N ALA A 161 6.40 13.20 -8.16
CA ALA A 161 5.29 12.33 -8.50
C ALA A 161 5.06 11.23 -7.44
N ILE A 162 6.13 10.58 -6.97
CA ILE A 162 6.04 9.56 -5.92
C ILE A 162 5.54 10.18 -4.62
N PHE A 163 6.08 11.33 -4.20
CA PHE A 163 5.63 12.02 -3.00
C PHE A 163 4.14 12.37 -3.05
N ALA A 164 3.67 12.96 -4.15
CA ALA A 164 2.26 13.30 -4.34
C ALA A 164 1.36 12.04 -4.33
N GLY A 165 1.85 10.94 -4.91
CA GLY A 165 1.19 9.64 -4.82
C GLY A 165 1.14 9.13 -3.38
N VAL A 166 2.25 9.15 -2.64
CA VAL A 166 2.32 8.70 -1.23
C VAL A 166 1.37 9.49 -0.34
N VAL A 167 1.29 10.81 -0.52
CA VAL A 167 0.33 11.67 0.21
C VAL A 167 -1.11 11.30 -0.13
N SER A 168 -1.42 11.09 -1.41
CA SER A 168 -2.75 10.67 -1.88
C SER A 168 -3.15 9.30 -1.31
N ALA A 169 -2.26 8.31 -1.42
CA ALA A 169 -2.46 6.98 -0.85
C ALA A 169 -2.61 7.06 0.68
N GLY A 170 -1.85 7.93 1.35
CA GLY A 170 -1.97 8.21 2.77
C GLY A 170 -3.36 8.69 3.15
N ALA A 171 -3.93 9.61 2.38
CA ALA A 171 -5.25 10.17 2.64
C ALA A 171 -6.32 9.08 2.48
N ILE A 172 -6.25 8.30 1.39
CA ILE A 172 -7.18 7.20 1.12
C ILE A 172 -7.08 6.14 2.22
N MET A 173 -5.87 5.70 2.58
CA MET A 173 -5.67 4.69 3.62
C MET A 173 -6.15 5.16 4.99
N THR A 174 -5.96 6.45 5.31
CA THR A 174 -6.50 7.03 6.54
C THR A 174 -8.03 6.97 6.52
N ALA A 175 -8.66 7.42 5.44
CA ALA A 175 -10.12 7.39 5.31
C ALA A 175 -10.69 5.96 5.36
N LEU A 176 -10.08 5.01 4.65
CA LEU A 176 -10.49 3.60 4.67
C LEU A 176 -10.34 2.97 6.05
N THR A 177 -9.25 3.27 6.76
CA THR A 177 -9.03 2.74 8.11
C THR A 177 -10.08 3.28 9.09
N LEU A 178 -10.41 4.58 9.00
CA LEU A 178 -11.43 5.20 9.84
C LEU A 178 -12.85 4.72 9.51
N ALA A 179 -13.14 4.46 8.23
CA ALA A 179 -14.43 3.90 7.80
C ALA A 179 -14.59 2.41 8.18
N GLY A 180 -13.52 1.75 8.61
CA GLY A 180 -13.53 0.36 9.08
C GLY A 180 -13.90 -0.66 8.00
N LYS A 181 -14.32 -1.85 8.45
CA LYS A 181 -14.63 -2.99 7.55
C LYS A 181 -15.74 -2.66 6.54
N ALA A 182 -16.76 -1.91 6.94
CA ALA A 182 -17.86 -1.52 6.06
C ALA A 182 -17.39 -0.60 4.93
N GLY A 183 -16.54 0.39 5.24
CA GLY A 183 -15.96 1.28 4.22
C GLY A 183 -15.08 0.53 3.23
N ALA A 184 -14.27 -0.42 3.70
CA ALA A 184 -13.43 -1.26 2.84
C ALA A 184 -14.26 -2.13 1.88
N ILE A 185 -15.33 -2.76 2.36
CA ILE A 185 -16.23 -3.59 1.55
C ILE A 185 -16.98 -2.74 0.51
N ALA A 186 -17.45 -1.55 0.89
CA ALA A 186 -18.12 -0.65 -0.05
C ALA A 186 -17.16 -0.19 -1.17
N ALA A 187 -15.93 0.16 -0.82
CA ALA A 187 -14.92 0.58 -1.79
C ALA A 187 -14.58 -0.53 -2.79
N THR A 188 -14.40 -1.77 -2.34
CA THR A 188 -14.14 -2.91 -3.24
C THR A 188 -15.35 -3.26 -4.10
N ALA A 189 -16.56 -3.18 -3.57
CA ALA A 189 -17.78 -3.39 -4.35
C ALA A 189 -17.94 -2.37 -5.48
N VAL A 190 -17.74 -1.07 -5.19
CA VAL A 190 -17.80 0.00 -6.20
C VAL A 190 -16.74 -0.20 -7.28
N LEU A 191 -15.50 -0.52 -6.89
CA LEU A 191 -14.42 -0.77 -7.84
C LEU A 191 -14.71 -1.98 -8.73
N ALA A 192 -15.24 -3.06 -8.15
CA ALA A 192 -15.61 -4.28 -8.89
C ALA A 192 -16.74 -4.00 -9.90
N ILE A 193 -17.78 -3.27 -9.50
CA ILE A 193 -18.88 -2.87 -10.39
C ILE A 193 -18.34 -2.04 -11.56
N PHE A 194 -17.51 -1.03 -11.28
CA PHE A 194 -16.91 -0.20 -12.31
C PHE A 194 -16.03 -0.99 -13.29
N CYS A 195 -15.26 -1.97 -12.78
CA CYS A 195 -14.45 -2.85 -13.61
C CYS A 195 -15.32 -3.71 -14.54
N VAL A 196 -16.37 -4.33 -14.00
CA VAL A 196 -17.30 -5.17 -14.76
C VAL A 196 -18.01 -4.36 -15.84
N THR A 197 -18.54 -3.18 -15.50
CA THR A 197 -19.23 -2.32 -16.49
C THR A 197 -18.29 -1.85 -17.59
N SER A 198 -17.04 -1.49 -17.26
CA SER A 198 -16.02 -1.07 -18.22
C SER A 198 -15.63 -2.19 -19.18
N ILE A 199 -15.48 -3.43 -18.68
CA ILE A 199 -15.17 -4.61 -19.50
C ILE A 199 -16.34 -4.93 -20.44
N THR A 200 -17.57 -4.98 -19.92
CA THR A 200 -18.76 -5.25 -20.74
C THR A 200 -18.95 -4.20 -21.83
N ALA A 201 -18.75 -2.91 -21.52
CA ALA A 201 -18.82 -1.83 -22.50
C ALA A 201 -17.77 -1.99 -23.62
N LYS A 202 -16.54 -2.39 -23.28
CA LYS A 202 -15.48 -2.66 -24.25
C LYS A 202 -15.79 -3.87 -25.13
N ASN A 203 -16.29 -4.96 -24.55
CA ASN A 203 -16.68 -6.16 -25.29
C ASN A 203 -17.84 -5.88 -26.27
N ASN A 204 -18.83 -5.09 -25.84
CA ASN A 204 -19.96 -4.71 -26.71
C ASN A 204 -19.50 -3.84 -27.89
N LYS A 205 -18.55 -2.91 -27.68
CA LYS A 205 -17.94 -2.15 -28.78
C LYS A 205 -17.18 -3.03 -29.77
N ALA A 206 -16.46 -4.04 -29.28
CA ALA A 206 -15.74 -4.99 -30.14
C ALA A 206 -16.70 -5.88 -30.95
N ALA A 207 -17.81 -6.32 -30.36
CA ALA A 207 -18.83 -7.12 -31.04
C ALA A 207 -19.58 -6.31 -32.13
N GLY A 208 -19.83 -5.02 -31.89
CA GLY A 208 -20.47 -4.12 -32.88
C GLY A 208 -19.58 -3.70 -34.05
N GLN A 209 -18.29 -4.06 -34.03
CA GLN A 209 -17.32 -3.81 -35.11
C GLN A 209 -16.96 -5.08 -35.90
N ALA A 210 -17.66 -6.20 -35.68
CA ALA A 210 -17.45 -7.41 -36.45
C ALA A 210 -17.77 -7.17 -37.94
N PRO A 211 -16.90 -7.58 -38.88
CA PRO A 211 -17.14 -7.37 -40.31
C PRO A 211 -18.43 -8.09 -40.74
N PRO A 212 -19.18 -7.51 -41.70
CA PRO A 212 -20.39 -8.15 -42.22
C PRO A 212 -20.05 -9.53 -42.81
N PRO A 213 -20.98 -10.51 -42.73
CA PRO A 213 -20.77 -11.82 -43.32
C PRO A 213 -20.47 -11.68 -44.83
N PRO A 214 -19.64 -12.58 -45.40
CA PRO A 214 -19.36 -12.56 -46.83
C PRO A 214 -20.67 -12.68 -47.61
N ALA A 215 -20.84 -11.84 -48.64
CA ALA A 215 -22.00 -11.91 -49.52
C ALA A 215 -21.98 -13.24 -50.29
N GLU A 216 -23.11 -13.96 -50.27
CA GLU A 216 -23.36 -15.18 -51.05
C GLU A 216 -23.40 -14.92 -52.56
#